data_AF-A0AAE0H2C9-F1
#
_entry.id   AF-A0AAE0H2C9-F1
#
_cell.length_a   1.000
_cell.length_b   1.000
_cell.length_c   1.000
_cell.angle_alpha   90.00
_cell.angle_beta   90.00
_cell.angle_gamma   90.00
#
_symmetry.space_group_name_H-M   'P 1'
#
loop_
_entity.id
_entity.type
_entity.pdbx_description
1 polymer ?
#
loop_
_entity_poly.entity_id
_entity_poly.type
_entity_poly.pdbx_seq_one_letter_code
_entity_poly.pdbx_strand_id
1 'polypeptide(L)'
;MPITREAIVHLTISLLFFAQGVCVVCLTPDGRISFTVNHASYSDDGTRVSFEKREVCEFNVVSLVYVFLMTSAAQHAAQTNVAFFCPTLLRSYQEDFGVNWTRWSDYVLTAPVMIVVVGVTNAIFDVFVLVSLFGSVALTIILGVISDVCVTLVRASSTKKSSETWASECETRSAIGTLLTLMWFAAISGAIFYAQNERVPTYATTTIYLVMTYFAFALWLTPNGMRRADTIVSLSRPDARACARVCFFLAIVPCLYAWAVIFVTFAYALHSSEGRPPDFVYAINIVLLVLYLGPFPYVHYASLSEKENLQTNAGELKRRCETAHAALGLVSKSALAWMVYWGLRRMQDDVAVINDR
;
A
#
# COMPACT_ATOMS: atom_id res chain seq x y z
N MET A 1 -32.82 -7.34 -5.52
CA MET A 1 -32.30 -6.28 -4.63
C MET A 1 -31.84 -5.11 -5.48
N PRO A 2 -32.14 -3.85 -5.11
CA PRO A 2 -31.60 -2.71 -5.83
C PRO A 2 -30.07 -2.64 -5.62
N ILE A 3 -29.33 -2.43 -6.70
CA ILE A 3 -27.88 -2.22 -6.65
C ILE A 3 -27.64 -0.87 -5.96
N THR A 4 -26.82 -0.86 -4.91
CA THR A 4 -26.47 0.38 -4.19
C THR A 4 -25.50 1.22 -5.03
N ARG A 5 -25.53 2.54 -4.85
CA ARG A 5 -24.60 3.46 -5.53
C ARG A 5 -23.14 3.08 -5.25
N GLU A 6 -22.86 2.66 -4.03
CA GLU A 6 -21.54 2.25 -3.57
C GLU A 6 -21.06 0.99 -4.29
N ALA A 7 -21.94 -0.01 -4.49
CA ALA A 7 -21.60 -1.20 -5.26
C ALA A 7 -21.18 -0.84 -6.69
N ILE A 8 -21.89 0.09 -7.34
CA ILE A 8 -21.55 0.56 -8.70
C ILE A 8 -20.20 1.25 -8.72
N VAL A 9 -19.91 2.10 -7.73
CA VAL A 9 -18.62 2.81 -7.64
C VAL A 9 -17.47 1.82 -7.48
N HIS A 10 -17.56 0.88 -6.53
CA HIS A 10 -16.50 -0.10 -6.30
C HIS A 10 -16.34 -1.06 -7.49
N LEU A 11 -17.43 -1.47 -8.13
CA LEU A 11 -17.37 -2.29 -9.35
C LEU A 11 -16.65 -1.56 -10.48
N THR A 12 -17.00 -0.29 -10.70
CA THR A 12 -16.38 0.54 -11.73
C THR A 12 -14.89 0.69 -11.49
N ILE A 13 -14.48 1.00 -10.26
CA ILE A 13 -13.06 1.12 -9.90
C ILE A 13 -12.33 -0.21 -10.07
N SER A 14 -12.95 -1.32 -9.68
CA SER A 14 -12.38 -2.67 -9.88
C SER A 14 -12.11 -2.97 -11.35
N LEU A 15 -13.09 -2.71 -12.22
CA LEU A 15 -12.96 -2.93 -13.66
C LEU A 15 -11.91 -2.02 -14.28
N LEU A 16 -11.81 -0.76 -13.85
CA LEU A 16 -10.77 0.16 -14.30
C LEU A 16 -9.37 -0.31 -13.89
N PHE A 17 -9.18 -0.79 -12.66
CA PHE A 17 -7.89 -1.34 -12.25
C PHE A 17 -7.53 -2.62 -13.01
N PHE A 18 -8.49 -3.52 -13.19
CA PHE A 18 -8.28 -4.75 -13.94
C PHE A 18 -7.88 -4.46 -15.39
N ALA A 19 -8.62 -3.59 -16.07
CA ALA A 19 -8.32 -3.20 -17.45
C ALA A 19 -6.93 -2.56 -17.56
N GLN A 20 -6.57 -1.66 -16.64
CA GLN A 20 -5.24 -1.05 -16.60
C GLN A 20 -4.14 -2.09 -16.33
N GLY A 21 -4.34 -3.01 -15.40
CA GLY A 21 -3.39 -4.08 -15.10
C GLY A 21 -3.10 -4.96 -16.33
N VAL A 22 -4.16 -5.36 -17.04
CA VAL A 22 -4.03 -6.10 -18.31
C VAL A 22 -3.30 -5.26 -19.36
N CYS A 23 -3.69 -4.00 -19.56
CA CYS A 23 -3.05 -3.13 -20.54
C CYS A 23 -1.57 -2.93 -20.26
N VAL A 24 -1.19 -2.65 -19.01
CA VAL A 24 0.21 -2.45 -18.63
C VAL A 24 1.04 -3.70 -18.92
N VAL A 25 0.57 -4.90 -18.55
CA VAL A 25 1.33 -6.13 -18.82
C VAL A 25 1.43 -6.43 -20.32
N CYS A 26 0.37 -6.19 -21.09
CA CYS A 26 0.36 -6.50 -22.52
C CYS A 26 1.11 -5.48 -23.38
N LEU A 27 1.17 -4.21 -22.94
CA LEU A 27 1.70 -3.12 -23.76
C LEU A 27 3.09 -2.67 -23.33
N THR A 28 3.47 -2.81 -22.06
CA THR A 28 4.72 -2.26 -21.56
C THR A 28 5.92 -3.07 -22.05
N PRO A 29 6.96 -2.42 -22.58
CA PRO A 29 8.23 -3.07 -22.88
C PRO A 29 8.87 -3.79 -21.70
N ASP A 30 9.85 -4.64 -21.99
CA ASP A 30 10.61 -5.31 -20.93
C ASP A 30 11.34 -4.28 -20.06
N GLY A 31 11.08 -4.35 -18.75
CA GLY A 31 11.58 -3.41 -17.75
C GLY A 31 12.43 -4.12 -16.70
N ARG A 32 13.23 -5.11 -17.12
CA ARG A 32 14.14 -5.85 -16.24
C ARG A 32 15.24 -4.95 -15.70
N ILE A 33 15.45 -5.07 -14.39
CA ILE A 33 16.49 -4.38 -13.63
C ILE A 33 17.17 -5.38 -12.71
N SER A 34 18.47 -5.21 -12.52
CA SER A 34 19.25 -6.01 -11.58
C SER A 34 19.20 -5.39 -10.19
N PHE A 35 18.64 -6.10 -9.23
CA PHE A 35 18.76 -5.73 -7.83
C PHE A 35 20.14 -6.09 -7.28
N THR A 36 20.66 -5.21 -6.43
CA THR A 36 22.05 -5.25 -5.95
C THR A 36 22.11 -5.31 -4.43
N VAL A 37 23.23 -5.79 -3.92
CA VAL A 37 23.64 -5.64 -2.52
C VAL A 37 25.09 -5.19 -2.46
N ASN A 38 25.43 -4.40 -1.45
CA ASN A 38 26.82 -4.08 -1.15
C ASN A 38 27.48 -5.26 -0.43
N HIS A 39 28.46 -5.87 -1.07
CA HIS A 39 29.27 -6.95 -0.53
C HIS A 39 30.60 -6.38 -0.04
N ALA A 40 30.92 -6.59 1.24
CA ALA A 40 32.20 -6.20 1.81
C ALA A 40 33.26 -7.25 1.46
N SER A 41 34.36 -6.81 0.85
CA SER A 41 35.57 -7.60 0.63
C SER A 41 36.69 -7.05 1.51
N TYR A 42 37.34 -7.95 2.26
CA TYR A 42 38.40 -7.63 3.21
C TYR A 42 39.74 -8.04 2.60
N SER A 43 40.77 -7.21 2.77
CA SER A 43 42.14 -7.59 2.40
C SER A 43 42.65 -8.73 3.28
N ASP A 44 43.58 -9.54 2.75
CA ASP A 44 44.12 -10.71 3.45
C ASP A 44 44.78 -10.37 4.80
N ASP A 45 45.25 -9.13 4.97
CA ASP A 45 45.83 -8.59 6.20
C ASP A 45 44.79 -7.97 7.16
N GLY A 46 43.52 -7.93 6.77
CA GLY A 46 42.41 -7.38 7.56
C GLY A 46 42.41 -5.86 7.74
N THR A 47 43.32 -5.13 7.07
CA THR A 47 43.48 -3.67 7.28
C THR A 47 42.59 -2.82 6.39
N ARG A 48 42.02 -3.38 5.32
CA ARG A 48 41.22 -2.65 4.34
C ARG A 48 39.89 -3.36 4.08
N VAL A 49 38.84 -2.55 3.98
CA VAL A 49 37.50 -2.98 3.55
C VAL A 49 37.17 -2.26 2.26
N SER A 50 36.76 -3.03 1.26
CA SER A 50 36.22 -2.52 0.00
C SER A 50 34.77 -2.97 -0.15
N PHE A 51 33.95 -2.15 -0.79
CA PHE A 51 32.55 -2.47 -1.05
C PHE A 51 32.34 -2.64 -2.55
N GLU A 52 31.89 -3.83 -2.94
CA GLU A 52 31.54 -4.14 -4.32
C GLU A 52 30.03 -4.33 -4.43
N LYS A 53 29.41 -3.71 -5.43
CA LYS A 53 28.02 -3.97 -5.74
C LYS A 53 27.90 -5.32 -6.44
N ARG A 54 27.13 -6.22 -5.87
CA ARG A 54 26.85 -7.53 -6.46
C ARG A 54 25.38 -7.63 -6.84
N GLU A 55 25.11 -8.10 -8.04
CA GLU A 55 23.76 -8.43 -8.49
C GLU A 55 23.26 -9.69 -7.77
N VAL A 56 22.03 -9.63 -7.27
CA VAL A 56 21.38 -10.72 -6.55
C VAL A 56 20.34 -11.40 -7.41
N CYS A 57 19.50 -10.61 -8.07
CA CYS A 57 18.47 -11.10 -8.97
C CYS A 57 18.06 -10.03 -9.99
N GLU A 58 17.61 -10.49 -11.14
CA GLU A 58 16.90 -9.66 -12.10
C GLU A 58 15.40 -9.69 -11.80
N PHE A 59 14.78 -8.52 -11.95
CA PHE A 59 13.38 -8.36 -11.64
C PHE A 59 12.73 -7.36 -12.60
N ASN A 60 11.50 -7.62 -13.05
CA ASN A 60 10.81 -6.73 -13.98
C ASN A 60 9.92 -5.74 -13.22
N VAL A 61 10.17 -4.43 -13.37
CA VAL A 61 9.42 -3.37 -12.69
C VAL A 61 7.92 -3.38 -13.08
N VAL A 62 7.59 -3.81 -14.30
CA VAL A 62 6.21 -3.94 -14.80
C VAL A 62 5.42 -4.93 -13.94
N SER A 63 6.08 -5.96 -13.40
CA SER A 63 5.44 -6.91 -12.49
C SER A 63 4.96 -6.27 -11.20
N LEU A 64 5.67 -5.27 -10.64
CA LEU A 64 5.21 -4.53 -9.45
C LEU A 64 4.01 -3.67 -9.77
N VAL A 65 4.02 -3.04 -10.94
CA VAL A 65 2.90 -2.21 -11.42
C VAL A 65 1.64 -3.05 -11.55
N TYR A 66 1.78 -4.22 -12.17
CA TYR A 66 0.70 -5.19 -12.27
C TYR A 66 0.20 -5.62 -10.89
N VAL A 67 1.10 -5.99 -9.96
CA VAL A 67 0.73 -6.45 -8.62
C VAL A 67 -0.12 -5.42 -7.89
N PHE A 68 0.27 -4.13 -7.85
CA PHE A 68 -0.52 -3.16 -7.12
C PHE A 68 -1.87 -2.86 -7.79
N LEU A 69 -1.95 -2.88 -9.13
CA LEU A 69 -3.21 -2.66 -9.85
C LEU A 69 -4.18 -3.82 -9.62
N MET A 70 -3.71 -5.05 -9.76
CA MET A 70 -4.55 -6.24 -9.60
C MET A 70 -4.96 -6.46 -8.15
N THR A 71 -4.09 -6.12 -7.19
CA THR A 71 -4.43 -6.16 -5.76
C THR A 71 -5.60 -5.22 -5.46
N SER A 72 -5.55 -3.98 -5.96
CA SER A 72 -6.66 -3.04 -5.80
C SER A 72 -7.89 -3.44 -6.61
N ALA A 73 -7.74 -4.00 -7.82
CA ALA A 73 -8.87 -4.52 -8.59
C ALA A 73 -9.66 -5.58 -7.80
N ALA A 74 -8.96 -6.55 -7.22
CA ALA A 74 -9.57 -7.61 -6.42
C ALA A 74 -10.22 -7.07 -5.15
N GLN A 75 -9.59 -6.10 -4.47
CA GLN A 75 -10.18 -5.55 -3.26
C GLN A 75 -11.47 -4.79 -3.55
N HIS A 76 -11.49 -4.00 -4.62
CA HIS A 76 -12.70 -3.29 -5.03
C HIS A 76 -13.80 -4.26 -5.50
N ALA A 77 -13.44 -5.39 -6.11
CA ALA A 77 -14.39 -6.47 -6.40
C ALA A 77 -14.95 -7.10 -5.12
N ALA A 78 -14.10 -7.34 -4.11
CA ALA A 78 -14.52 -7.86 -2.82
C ALA A 78 -15.48 -6.88 -2.10
N GLN A 79 -15.18 -5.58 -2.12
CA GLN A 79 -16.08 -4.54 -1.61
C GLN A 79 -17.42 -4.52 -2.37
N THR A 80 -17.42 -4.76 -3.68
CA THR A 80 -18.65 -4.88 -4.48
C THR A 80 -19.48 -6.09 -4.05
N ASN A 81 -18.83 -7.24 -3.83
CA ASN A 81 -19.51 -8.44 -3.33
C ASN A 81 -20.12 -8.20 -1.94
N VAL A 82 -19.39 -7.54 -1.03
CA VAL A 82 -19.92 -7.16 0.28
C VAL A 82 -21.11 -6.21 0.14
N ALA A 83 -21.02 -5.22 -0.76
CA ALA A 83 -22.10 -4.28 -1.03
C ALA A 83 -23.38 -4.97 -1.57
N PHE A 84 -23.22 -6.01 -2.38
CA PHE A 84 -24.32 -6.74 -3.02
C PHE A 84 -24.96 -7.77 -2.09
N PHE A 85 -24.14 -8.61 -1.44
CA PHE A 85 -24.63 -9.73 -0.63
C PHE A 85 -24.82 -9.37 0.85
N CYS A 86 -24.19 -8.31 1.34
CA CYS A 86 -24.23 -7.88 2.74
C CYS A 86 -24.33 -6.34 2.86
N PRO A 87 -25.37 -5.69 2.30
CA PRO A 87 -25.48 -4.22 2.29
C PRO A 87 -25.51 -3.63 3.70
N THR A 88 -26.06 -4.35 4.69
CA THR A 88 -26.07 -3.93 6.10
C THR A 88 -24.65 -3.87 6.70
N LEU A 89 -23.74 -4.75 6.26
CA LEU A 89 -22.35 -4.76 6.69
C LEU A 89 -21.57 -3.59 6.08
N LEU A 90 -21.78 -3.29 4.80
CA LEU A 90 -21.20 -2.10 4.20
C LEU A 90 -21.69 -0.82 4.90
N ARG A 91 -22.99 -0.78 5.20
CA ARG A 91 -23.64 0.33 5.89
C ARG A 91 -23.10 0.53 7.31
N SER A 92 -22.83 -0.55 8.04
CA SER A 92 -22.29 -0.46 9.39
C SER A 92 -20.85 0.11 9.40
N TYR A 93 -20.02 -0.22 8.40
CA TYR A 93 -18.68 0.39 8.29
C TYR A 93 -18.71 1.84 7.77
N GLN A 94 -19.64 2.20 6.88
CA GLN A 94 -19.72 3.53 6.27
C GLN A 94 -20.52 4.55 7.10
N GLU A 95 -21.57 4.11 7.78
CA GLU A 95 -22.52 4.98 8.50
C GLU A 95 -22.35 4.89 10.03
N ASP A 96 -21.99 3.73 10.60
CA ASP A 96 -21.77 3.59 12.06
C ASP A 96 -20.32 3.87 12.49
N PHE A 97 -19.53 4.57 11.65
CA PHE A 97 -18.16 5.01 11.93
C PHE A 97 -17.12 3.90 12.12
N GLY A 98 -17.38 2.72 11.56
CA GLY A 98 -16.43 1.61 11.57
C GLY A 98 -15.10 1.92 10.89
N VAL A 99 -14.14 1.02 11.12
CA VAL A 99 -12.85 0.99 10.42
C VAL A 99 -13.06 0.31 9.08
N ASN A 100 -12.66 0.97 7.98
CA ASN A 100 -12.72 0.36 6.66
C ASN A 100 -11.53 -0.60 6.45
N TRP A 101 -11.67 -1.83 6.95
CA TRP A 101 -10.64 -2.86 6.85
C TRP A 101 -10.26 -3.22 5.43
N THR A 102 -11.20 -3.14 4.49
CA THR A 102 -10.93 -3.40 3.08
C THR A 102 -10.02 -2.32 2.45
N ARG A 103 -10.23 -1.04 2.77
CA ARG A 103 -9.31 0.02 2.32
C ARG A 103 -7.92 -0.16 2.93
N TRP A 104 -7.86 -0.40 4.24
CA TRP A 104 -6.58 -0.51 4.95
C TRP A 104 -5.76 -1.72 4.52
N SER A 105 -6.40 -2.86 4.25
CA SER A 105 -5.69 -4.06 3.75
C SER A 105 -5.19 -3.91 2.31
N ASP A 106 -5.88 -3.15 1.44
CA ASP A 106 -5.32 -2.78 0.12
C ASP A 106 -4.10 -1.88 0.29
N TYR A 107 -4.19 -0.84 1.11
CA TYR A 107 -3.14 0.16 1.19
C TYR A 107 -1.88 -0.35 1.87
N VAL A 108 -2.00 -1.25 2.85
CA VAL A 108 -0.82 -1.80 3.57
C VAL A 108 0.05 -2.67 2.66
N LEU A 109 -0.49 -3.16 1.54
CA LEU A 109 0.23 -3.92 0.53
C LEU A 109 0.59 -3.05 -0.68
N THR A 110 -0.38 -2.33 -1.23
CA THR A 110 -0.20 -1.63 -2.51
C THR A 110 0.64 -0.35 -2.38
N ALA A 111 0.47 0.46 -1.33
CA ALA A 111 1.26 1.68 -1.19
C ALA A 111 2.76 1.39 -0.98
N PRO A 112 3.16 0.38 -0.19
CA PRO A 112 4.55 -0.06 -0.12
C PRO A 112 5.13 -0.59 -1.44
N VAL A 113 4.35 -1.35 -2.23
CA VAL A 113 4.79 -1.77 -3.56
C VAL A 113 4.99 -0.56 -4.48
N MET A 114 4.08 0.42 -4.43
CA MET A 114 4.20 1.66 -5.21
C MET A 114 5.48 2.45 -4.84
N ILE A 115 5.82 2.58 -3.55
CA ILE A 115 7.05 3.30 -3.18
C ILE A 115 8.32 2.58 -3.63
N VAL A 116 8.30 1.25 -3.69
CA VAL A 116 9.41 0.45 -4.26
C VAL A 116 9.56 0.75 -5.75
N VAL A 117 8.45 0.83 -6.50
CA VAL A 117 8.48 1.25 -7.92
C VAL A 117 9.07 2.66 -8.06
N VAL A 118 8.65 3.61 -7.20
CA VAL A 118 9.22 4.96 -7.21
C VAL A 118 10.74 4.92 -6.93
N GLY A 119 11.17 4.17 -5.92
CA GLY A 119 12.59 4.01 -5.59
C GLY A 119 13.39 3.47 -6.78
N VAL A 120 12.90 2.40 -7.40
CA VAL A 120 13.49 1.82 -8.62
C VAL A 120 13.60 2.83 -9.76
N THR A 121 12.56 3.63 -10.01
CA THR A 121 12.60 4.67 -11.06
C THR A 121 13.59 5.80 -10.75
N ASN A 122 14.01 5.92 -9.49
CA ASN A 122 15.07 6.83 -9.03
C ASN A 122 16.45 6.14 -8.91
N ALA A 123 16.64 5.02 -9.62
CA ALA A 123 17.87 4.23 -9.63
C ALA A 123 18.29 3.67 -8.25
N ILE A 124 17.33 3.44 -7.34
CA ILE A 124 17.57 2.72 -6.09
C ILE A 124 17.40 1.22 -6.38
N PHE A 125 18.52 0.51 -6.48
CA PHE A 125 18.53 -0.95 -6.75
C PHE A 125 19.05 -1.78 -5.58
N ASP A 126 19.51 -1.14 -4.49
CA ASP A 126 19.94 -1.87 -3.30
C ASP A 126 18.73 -2.50 -2.59
N VAL A 127 18.75 -3.82 -2.42
CA VAL A 127 17.63 -4.59 -1.86
C VAL A 127 17.27 -4.11 -0.45
N PHE A 128 18.25 -3.79 0.39
CA PHE A 128 17.99 -3.37 1.77
C PHE A 128 17.36 -1.99 1.84
N VAL A 129 17.75 -1.09 0.94
CA VAL A 129 17.10 0.23 0.81
C VAL A 129 15.67 0.08 0.30
N LEU A 130 15.43 -0.78 -0.70
CA LEU A 130 14.07 -1.04 -1.18
C LEU A 130 13.18 -1.66 -0.10
N VAL A 131 13.71 -2.58 0.72
CA VAL A 131 13.01 -3.14 1.88
C VAL A 131 12.73 -2.08 2.94
N SER A 132 13.66 -1.14 3.19
CA SER A 132 13.42 -0.06 4.16
C SER A 132 12.35 0.92 3.69
N LEU A 133 12.31 1.24 2.38
CA LEU A 133 11.24 2.04 1.78
C LEU A 133 9.87 1.35 1.94
N PHE A 134 9.80 0.06 1.59
CA PHE A 134 8.60 -0.75 1.76
C PHE A 134 8.12 -0.71 3.21
N GLY A 135 9.00 -1.03 4.16
CA GLY A 135 8.67 -1.08 5.59
C GLY A 135 8.22 0.26 6.15
N SER A 136 8.82 1.36 5.70
CA SER A 136 8.48 2.71 6.16
C SER A 136 7.09 3.14 5.70
N VAL A 137 6.74 2.86 4.43
CA VAL A 137 5.38 3.14 3.94
C VAL A 137 4.37 2.18 4.57
N ALA A 138 4.71 0.90 4.78
CA ALA A 138 3.83 -0.04 5.48
C ALA A 138 3.52 0.45 6.90
N LEU A 139 4.54 0.92 7.64
CA LEU A 139 4.38 1.50 8.97
C LEU A 139 3.50 2.75 8.96
N THR A 140 3.67 3.62 7.95
CA THR A 140 2.80 4.80 7.75
C THR A 140 1.33 4.37 7.67
N ILE A 141 1.03 3.35 6.85
CA ILE A 141 -0.34 2.84 6.70
C ILE A 141 -0.84 2.21 7.99
N ILE A 142 -0.04 1.38 8.66
CA ILE A 142 -0.41 0.74 9.94
C ILE A 142 -0.76 1.77 11.02
N LEU A 143 0.04 2.83 11.15
CA LEU A 143 -0.25 3.94 12.08
C LEU A 143 -1.56 4.67 11.71
N GLY A 144 -1.85 4.78 10.41
CA GLY A 144 -3.15 5.21 9.90
C GLY A 144 -4.30 4.31 10.37
N VAL A 145 -4.15 2.98 10.27
CA VAL A 145 -5.14 2.02 10.80
C VAL A 145 -5.38 2.24 12.28
N ILE A 146 -4.30 2.30 13.08
CA ILE A 146 -4.39 2.48 14.53
C ILE A 146 -5.13 3.77 14.87
N SER A 147 -4.82 4.87 14.17
CA SER A 147 -5.52 6.13 14.39
C SER A 147 -7.04 6.05 14.11
N ASP A 148 -7.45 5.33 13.06
CA ASP A 148 -8.87 5.12 12.73
C ASP A 148 -9.58 4.23 13.76
N VAL A 149 -8.90 3.19 14.24
CA VAL A 149 -9.38 2.29 15.31
C VAL A 149 -9.60 3.05 16.61
N CYS A 150 -8.61 3.84 17.05
CA CYS A 150 -8.67 4.58 18.30
C CYS A 150 -9.89 5.51 18.38
N VAL A 151 -10.19 6.26 17.31
CA VAL A 151 -11.37 7.14 17.32
C VAL A 151 -12.68 6.34 17.24
N THR A 152 -12.68 5.20 16.54
CA THR A 152 -13.88 4.34 16.45
C THR A 152 -14.26 3.79 17.83
N LEU A 153 -13.28 3.43 18.66
CA LEU A 153 -13.50 2.94 20.04
C LEU A 153 -14.09 4.01 20.97
N VAL A 154 -13.70 5.29 20.81
CA VAL A 154 -14.29 6.41 21.56
C VAL A 154 -15.82 6.44 21.38
N ARG A 155 -16.31 6.18 20.17
CA ARG A 155 -17.75 6.21 19.88
C ARG A 155 -18.49 4.97 20.37
N ALA A 156 -17.90 3.77 20.24
CA ALA A 156 -18.50 2.55 20.79
C ALA A 156 -18.78 2.67 22.30
N SER A 157 -17.91 3.36 23.05
CA SER A 157 -18.11 3.67 24.48
C SER A 157 -19.27 4.64 24.78
N SER A 158 -19.83 5.31 23.75
CA SER A 158 -20.92 6.29 23.90
C SER A 158 -22.31 5.70 23.69
N THR A 159 -22.41 4.60 22.95
CA THR A 159 -23.66 3.91 22.64
C THR A 159 -23.79 2.64 23.49
N LYS A 160 -24.51 2.74 24.63
CA LYS A 160 -24.71 1.69 25.66
C LYS A 160 -25.25 0.32 25.17
N LYS A 161 -25.59 0.16 23.89
CA LYS A 161 -26.37 -0.97 23.34
C LYS A 161 -25.55 -1.88 22.41
N SER A 162 -24.28 -1.58 22.12
CA SER A 162 -23.57 -2.19 20.98
C SER A 162 -22.22 -2.84 21.27
N SER A 163 -21.70 -2.80 22.50
CA SER A 163 -20.29 -3.21 22.75
C SER A 163 -20.05 -4.73 22.66
N GLU A 164 -20.98 -5.57 23.11
CA GLU A 164 -20.79 -7.04 23.16
C GLU A 164 -21.02 -7.75 21.82
N THR A 165 -21.94 -7.24 21.01
CA THR A 165 -22.30 -7.81 19.69
C THR A 165 -21.32 -7.37 18.59
N TRP A 166 -20.82 -6.14 18.66
CA TRP A 166 -19.90 -5.60 17.65
C TRP A 166 -18.50 -6.17 17.71
N ALA A 167 -17.99 -6.48 18.90
CA ALA A 167 -16.64 -7.04 19.06
C ALA A 167 -16.52 -8.43 18.40
N SER A 168 -17.52 -9.31 18.64
CA SER A 168 -17.50 -10.70 18.17
C SER A 168 -17.82 -10.86 16.67
N GLU A 169 -18.71 -10.05 16.10
CA GLU A 169 -19.04 -10.11 14.66
C GLU A 169 -17.94 -9.50 13.76
N CYS A 170 -17.22 -8.49 14.24
CA CYS A 170 -16.15 -7.82 13.49
C CYS A 170 -14.85 -8.65 13.46
N GLU A 171 -14.54 -9.36 14.54
CA GLU A 171 -13.41 -10.30 14.65
C GLU A 171 -13.55 -11.48 13.70
N THR A 172 -14.71 -12.13 13.67
CA THR A 172 -14.89 -13.40 12.97
C THR A 172 -14.98 -13.20 11.45
N ARG A 173 -15.64 -12.13 10.98
CA ARG A 173 -15.93 -11.95 9.54
C ARG A 173 -14.84 -11.20 8.77
N SER A 174 -14.12 -10.27 9.41
CA SER A 174 -12.96 -9.62 8.76
C SER A 174 -11.75 -10.57 8.67
N ALA A 175 -11.60 -11.48 9.63
CA ALA A 175 -10.60 -12.54 9.61
C ALA A 175 -10.82 -13.53 8.46
N ILE A 176 -12.05 -14.02 8.27
CA ILE A 176 -12.40 -14.94 7.19
C ILE A 176 -12.23 -14.28 5.82
N GLY A 177 -12.67 -13.02 5.66
CA GLY A 177 -12.50 -12.29 4.41
C GLY A 177 -11.02 -12.04 4.06
N THR A 178 -10.20 -11.69 5.05
CA THR A 178 -8.77 -11.46 4.87
C THR A 178 -8.02 -12.76 4.60
N LEU A 179 -8.34 -13.85 5.31
CA LEU A 179 -7.77 -15.17 5.10
C LEU A 179 -8.11 -15.73 3.71
N LEU A 180 -9.37 -15.65 3.28
CA LEU A 180 -9.76 -16.09 1.95
C LEU A 180 -9.08 -15.27 0.85
N THR A 181 -8.96 -13.96 1.04
CA THR A 181 -8.28 -13.08 0.08
C THR A 181 -6.79 -13.42 0.01
N LEU A 182 -6.08 -13.52 1.14
CA LEU A 182 -4.67 -13.91 1.18
C LEU A 182 -4.41 -15.30 0.59
N MET A 183 -5.32 -16.27 0.79
CA MET A 183 -5.22 -17.62 0.22
C MET A 183 -5.42 -17.62 -1.31
N TRP A 184 -6.40 -16.86 -1.83
CA TRP A 184 -6.59 -16.69 -3.27
C TRP A 184 -5.40 -15.96 -3.93
N PHE A 185 -4.82 -14.98 -3.24
CA PHE A 185 -3.65 -14.25 -3.73
C PHE A 185 -2.37 -15.09 -3.76
N ALA A 186 -2.11 -15.89 -2.73
CA ALA A 186 -0.97 -16.80 -2.71
C ALA A 186 -1.08 -17.84 -3.85
N ALA A 187 -2.28 -18.34 -4.12
CA ALA A 187 -2.54 -19.32 -5.19
C ALA A 187 -2.39 -18.72 -6.61
N ILE A 188 -2.98 -17.55 -6.87
CA ILE A 188 -2.93 -16.90 -8.19
C ILE A 188 -1.53 -16.34 -8.48
N SER A 189 -0.88 -15.71 -7.49
CA SER A 189 0.47 -15.16 -7.65
C SER A 189 1.50 -16.26 -7.84
N GLY A 190 1.37 -17.39 -7.13
CA GLY A 190 2.21 -18.57 -7.33
C GLY A 190 2.03 -19.21 -8.70
N ALA A 191 0.77 -19.33 -9.18
CA ALA A 191 0.47 -19.92 -10.49
C ALA A 191 0.95 -19.07 -11.67
N ILE A 192 0.80 -17.74 -11.60
CA ILE A 192 1.24 -16.82 -12.67
C ILE A 192 2.76 -16.66 -12.69
N PHE A 193 3.41 -16.61 -11.51
CA PHE A 193 4.86 -16.54 -11.40
C PHE A 193 5.55 -17.82 -11.93
N TYR A 194 4.96 -18.99 -11.66
CA TYR A 194 5.39 -20.27 -12.21
C TYR A 194 5.23 -20.33 -13.74
N ALA A 195 4.14 -19.77 -14.28
CA ALA A 195 3.87 -19.76 -15.73
C ALA A 195 4.80 -18.82 -16.54
N GLN A 196 5.46 -17.84 -15.90
CA GLN A 196 6.27 -16.83 -16.61
C GLN A 196 7.79 -16.97 -16.44
N ASN A 197 8.28 -17.72 -15.45
CA ASN A 197 9.72 -17.84 -15.20
C ASN A 197 10.10 -19.27 -14.79
N GLU A 198 10.60 -20.06 -15.75
CA GLU A 198 11.20 -21.39 -15.47
C GLU A 198 12.48 -21.33 -14.61
N ARG A 199 12.95 -20.14 -14.22
CA ARG A 199 14.27 -19.91 -13.62
C ARG A 199 14.29 -19.28 -12.23
N VAL A 200 13.15 -18.90 -11.65
CA VAL A 200 13.16 -18.32 -10.30
C VAL A 200 12.88 -19.41 -9.26
N PRO A 201 13.76 -19.63 -8.28
CA PRO A 201 13.54 -20.67 -7.29
C PRO A 201 12.40 -20.31 -6.35
N THR A 202 11.48 -21.26 -6.19
CA THR A 202 10.22 -21.18 -5.44
C THR A 202 10.40 -20.66 -4.02
N TYR A 203 11.55 -20.87 -3.40
CA TYR A 203 11.81 -20.50 -2.00
C TYR A 203 11.96 -19.00 -1.76
N ALA A 204 12.49 -18.20 -2.70
CA ALA A 204 12.73 -16.76 -2.45
C ALA A 204 11.41 -15.97 -2.40
N THR A 205 10.51 -16.22 -3.34
CA THR A 205 9.17 -15.62 -3.37
C THR A 205 8.33 -16.15 -2.22
N THR A 206 8.30 -17.46 -2.00
CA THR A 206 7.51 -18.03 -0.90
C THR A 206 8.00 -17.58 0.48
N THR A 207 9.30 -17.32 0.67
CA THR A 207 9.84 -16.81 1.94
C THR A 207 9.48 -15.35 2.18
N ILE A 208 9.52 -14.48 1.17
CA ILE A 208 9.09 -13.08 1.32
C ILE A 208 7.59 -13.01 1.62
N TYR A 209 6.78 -13.81 0.92
CA TYR A 209 5.33 -13.92 1.19
C TYR A 209 5.04 -14.56 2.55
N LEU A 210 5.78 -15.59 2.97
CA LEU A 210 5.65 -16.20 4.29
C LEU A 210 6.08 -15.24 5.39
N VAL A 211 7.14 -14.45 5.23
CA VAL A 211 7.58 -13.47 6.24
C VAL A 211 6.58 -12.32 6.36
N MET A 212 6.02 -11.84 5.25
CA MET A 212 5.00 -10.78 5.28
C MET A 212 3.65 -11.28 5.81
N THR A 213 3.26 -12.50 5.45
CA THR A 213 2.05 -13.15 5.99
C THR A 213 2.27 -13.52 7.46
N TYR A 214 3.45 -13.97 7.85
CA TYR A 214 3.82 -14.29 9.24
C TYR A 214 3.89 -13.05 10.12
N PHE A 215 4.38 -11.89 9.63
CA PHE A 215 4.35 -10.64 10.40
C PHE A 215 2.92 -10.11 10.56
N ALA A 216 2.11 -10.17 9.51
CA ALA A 216 0.68 -9.80 9.58
C ALA A 216 -0.11 -10.74 10.50
N PHE A 217 0.23 -12.03 10.50
CA PHE A 217 -0.38 -13.07 11.33
C PHE A 217 0.12 -13.05 12.78
N ALA A 218 1.41 -12.81 13.04
CA ALA A 218 1.99 -12.75 14.40
C ALA A 218 1.54 -11.51 15.17
N LEU A 219 1.28 -10.39 14.47
CA LEU A 219 0.64 -9.21 15.07
C LEU A 219 -0.85 -9.46 15.40
N TRP A 220 -1.50 -10.40 14.70
CA TRP A 220 -2.93 -10.70 14.86
C TRP A 220 -3.21 -11.88 15.80
N LEU A 221 -2.32 -12.87 15.93
CA LEU A 221 -2.57 -14.12 16.67
C LEU A 221 -2.13 -14.16 18.14
N THR A 222 -1.45 -13.16 18.69
CA THR A 222 -1.09 -13.28 20.11
C THR A 222 -2.36 -13.26 20.97
N PRO A 223 -2.61 -14.28 21.83
CA PRO A 223 -3.76 -14.29 22.76
C PRO A 223 -3.78 -13.07 23.70
N ASN A 224 -2.65 -12.39 23.83
CA ASN A 224 -2.48 -11.14 24.56
C ASN A 224 -2.93 -9.88 23.79
N GLY A 225 -3.05 -9.93 22.46
CA GLY A 225 -3.63 -8.85 21.65
C GLY A 225 -5.14 -8.72 21.88
N MET A 226 -5.84 -9.86 21.97
CA MET A 226 -7.28 -9.92 22.25
C MET A 226 -7.60 -9.57 23.72
N ARG A 227 -6.81 -9.99 24.72
CA ARG A 227 -7.00 -9.54 26.12
C ARG A 227 -6.69 -8.05 26.34
N ARG A 228 -5.95 -7.40 25.44
CA ARG A 228 -5.68 -5.95 25.48
C ARG A 228 -6.74 -5.13 24.76
N ALA A 229 -7.60 -5.72 23.94
CA ALA A 229 -8.78 -5.01 23.43
C ALA A 229 -9.63 -4.51 24.61
N ASP A 230 -9.75 -5.29 25.70
CA ASP A 230 -10.39 -4.84 26.95
C ASP A 230 -9.64 -3.68 27.62
N THR A 231 -8.30 -3.63 27.52
CA THR A 231 -7.49 -2.52 28.03
C THR A 231 -7.60 -1.26 27.17
N ILE A 232 -7.71 -1.39 25.84
CA ILE A 232 -7.95 -0.27 24.92
C ILE A 232 -9.41 0.21 25.03
N VAL A 233 -10.36 -0.70 25.27
CA VAL A 233 -11.77 -0.40 25.61
C VAL A 233 -11.87 0.27 26.99
N SER A 234 -10.88 0.06 27.87
CA SER A 234 -10.74 0.77 29.15
C SER A 234 -10.06 2.14 29.05
N LEU A 235 -9.55 2.55 27.88
CA LEU A 235 -9.00 3.90 27.72
C LEU A 235 -10.11 4.92 27.98
N SER A 236 -9.81 5.89 28.83
CA SER A 236 -10.70 7.02 28.99
C SER A 236 -10.83 7.75 27.64
N ARG A 237 -12.01 8.31 27.34
CA ARG A 237 -12.27 9.02 26.08
C ARG A 237 -11.17 10.05 25.68
N PRO A 238 -10.60 10.86 26.59
CA PRO A 238 -9.51 11.76 26.23
C PRO A 238 -8.24 11.02 25.79
N ASP A 239 -7.93 9.86 26.39
CA ASP A 239 -6.72 9.08 26.06
C ASP A 239 -6.81 8.45 24.67
N ALA A 240 -7.99 7.99 24.25
CA ALA A 240 -8.18 7.40 22.93
C ALA A 240 -8.15 8.45 21.79
N ARG A 241 -8.65 9.68 22.03
CA ARG A 241 -8.47 10.80 21.08
C ARG A 241 -7.01 11.22 20.96
N ALA A 242 -6.32 11.33 22.10
CA ALA A 242 -4.89 11.61 22.11
C ALA A 242 -4.10 10.54 21.35
N CYS A 243 -4.42 9.25 21.58
CA CYS A 243 -3.82 8.13 20.88
C CYS A 243 -4.00 8.25 19.35
N ALA A 244 -5.22 8.54 18.88
CA ALA A 244 -5.49 8.70 17.45
C ALA A 244 -4.65 9.82 16.81
N ARG A 245 -4.58 10.98 17.46
CA ARG A 245 -3.78 12.12 16.97
C ARG A 245 -2.29 11.81 16.98
N VAL A 246 -1.80 11.19 18.06
CA VAL A 246 -0.39 10.79 18.17
C VAL A 246 -0.03 9.81 17.05
N CYS A 247 -0.85 8.78 16.81
CA CYS A 247 -0.63 7.84 15.71
C CYS A 247 -0.66 8.52 14.34
N PHE A 248 -1.60 9.45 14.11
CA PHE A 248 -1.65 10.23 12.87
C PHE A 248 -0.36 11.02 12.62
N PHE A 249 0.10 11.81 13.60
CA PHE A 249 1.32 12.61 13.44
C PHE A 249 2.58 11.74 13.40
N LEU A 250 2.60 10.64 14.15
CA LEU A 250 3.72 9.68 14.11
C LEU A 250 3.84 9.02 12.74
N ALA A 251 2.74 8.82 12.01
CA ALA A 251 2.74 8.27 10.65
C ALA A 251 3.48 9.16 9.64
N ILE A 252 3.59 10.46 9.91
CA ILE A 252 4.31 11.39 9.03
C ILE A 252 5.81 11.10 9.02
N VAL A 253 6.39 10.66 10.14
CA VAL A 253 7.84 10.42 10.28
C VAL A 253 8.36 9.35 9.30
N PRO A 254 7.83 8.11 9.29
CA PRO A 254 8.29 7.10 8.34
C PRO A 254 7.92 7.44 6.88
N CYS A 255 6.84 8.18 6.65
CA CYS A 255 6.51 8.69 5.31
C CYS A 255 7.59 9.66 4.80
N LEU A 256 7.98 10.65 5.62
CA LEU A 256 9.03 11.60 5.29
C LEU A 256 10.39 10.92 5.12
N TYR A 257 10.70 9.89 5.90
CA TYR A 257 11.92 9.10 5.71
C TYR A 257 11.97 8.47 4.30
N ALA A 258 10.89 7.81 3.86
CA ALA A 258 10.86 7.18 2.55
C ALA A 258 11.07 8.19 1.41
N TRP A 259 10.40 9.34 1.50
CA TRP A 259 10.57 10.43 0.54
C TRP A 259 11.96 11.07 0.60
N ALA A 260 12.54 11.25 1.80
CA ALA A 260 13.88 11.80 1.96
C ALA A 260 14.93 10.92 1.27
N VAL A 261 14.85 9.59 1.44
CA VAL A 261 15.74 8.65 0.74
C VAL A 261 15.64 8.82 -0.78
N ILE A 262 14.41 8.85 -1.33
CA ILE A 262 14.18 9.05 -2.77
C ILE A 262 14.75 10.39 -3.25
N PHE A 263 14.47 11.49 -2.55
CA PHE A 263 14.91 12.82 -2.95
C PHE A 263 16.41 13.03 -2.82
N VAL A 264 17.06 12.43 -1.81
CA VAL A 264 18.52 12.48 -1.69
C VAL A 264 19.16 11.78 -2.88
N THR A 265 18.72 10.56 -3.23
CA THR A 265 19.23 9.85 -4.41
C THR A 265 18.96 10.62 -5.70
N PHE A 266 17.75 11.15 -5.85
CA PHE A 266 17.40 11.98 -7.00
C PHE A 266 18.27 13.23 -7.10
N ALA A 267 18.50 13.93 -5.99
CA ALA A 267 19.37 15.11 -5.94
C ALA A 267 20.82 14.77 -6.31
N TYR A 268 21.35 13.62 -5.88
CA TYR A 268 22.67 13.17 -6.33
C TYR A 268 22.71 12.94 -7.84
N ALA A 269 21.67 12.34 -8.42
CA ALA A 269 21.58 12.14 -9.86
C ALA A 269 21.56 13.48 -10.64
N LEU A 270 20.89 14.53 -10.11
CA LEU A 270 20.88 15.87 -10.71
C LEU A 270 22.24 16.54 -10.78
N HIS A 271 23.13 16.26 -9.82
CA HIS A 271 24.46 16.86 -9.73
C HIS A 271 25.55 16.00 -10.40
N SER A 272 25.18 14.83 -10.92
CA SER A 272 26.13 13.96 -11.63
C SER A 272 26.53 14.57 -12.97
N SER A 273 27.81 14.42 -13.36
CA SER A 273 28.35 15.00 -14.59
C SER A 273 27.97 14.23 -15.87
N GLU A 274 27.37 13.04 -15.73
CA GLU A 274 27.20 12.08 -16.82
C GLU A 274 25.79 12.08 -17.45
N GLY A 275 24.83 12.81 -16.88
CA GLY A 275 23.50 12.94 -17.46
C GLY A 275 22.44 13.34 -16.45
N ARG A 276 21.32 13.89 -16.94
CA ARG A 276 20.16 14.21 -16.11
C ARG A 276 19.21 13.01 -16.08
N PRO A 277 18.47 12.79 -14.97
CA PRO A 277 17.37 11.84 -14.95
C PRO A 277 16.37 12.11 -16.09
N PRO A 278 15.68 11.07 -16.62
CA PRO A 278 14.60 11.26 -17.58
C PRO A 278 13.41 12.03 -17.00
N ASP A 279 12.69 12.78 -17.85
CA ASP A 279 11.57 13.65 -17.44
C ASP A 279 10.46 12.91 -16.68
N PHE A 280 10.18 11.64 -17.05
CA PHE A 280 9.13 10.86 -16.38
C PHE A 280 9.46 10.59 -14.90
N VAL A 281 10.74 10.55 -14.51
CA VAL A 281 11.16 10.38 -13.11
C VAL A 281 10.79 11.62 -12.29
N TYR A 282 10.97 12.83 -12.85
CA TYR A 282 10.53 14.08 -12.21
C TYR A 282 9.00 14.07 -12.02
N ALA A 283 8.27 13.66 -13.06
CA ALA A 283 6.81 13.60 -13.01
C ALA A 283 6.32 12.64 -11.92
N ILE A 284 6.89 11.43 -11.85
CA ILE A 284 6.57 10.45 -10.80
C ILE A 284 6.81 11.04 -9.42
N ASN A 285 7.99 11.63 -9.18
CA ASN A 285 8.36 12.18 -7.89
C ASN A 285 7.41 13.30 -7.45
N ILE A 286 7.13 14.28 -8.31
CA ILE A 286 6.30 15.43 -7.97
C ILE A 286 4.84 15.02 -7.77
N VAL A 287 4.27 14.27 -8.72
CA VAL A 287 2.85 13.88 -8.68
C VAL A 287 2.55 13.02 -7.45
N LEU A 288 3.37 12.00 -7.20
CA LEU A 288 3.12 11.12 -6.06
C LEU A 288 3.44 11.78 -4.72
N LEU A 289 4.46 12.65 -4.65
CA LEU A 289 4.74 13.41 -3.42
C LEU A 289 3.53 14.26 -3.02
N VAL A 290 2.99 15.03 -3.98
CA VAL A 290 1.83 15.90 -3.74
C VAL A 290 0.63 15.09 -3.28
N LEU A 291 0.37 13.94 -3.92
CA LEU A 291 -0.72 13.06 -3.51
C LEU A 291 -0.52 12.51 -2.10
N TYR A 292 0.70 12.05 -1.77
CA TYR A 292 1.00 11.32 -0.53
C TYR A 292 1.14 12.21 0.70
N LEU A 293 1.59 13.47 0.53
CA LEU A 293 1.72 14.43 1.63
C LEU A 293 0.54 15.42 1.72
N GLY A 294 -0.28 15.54 0.67
CA GLY A 294 -1.42 16.44 0.64
C GLY A 294 -2.75 15.70 0.80
N PRO A 295 -3.42 15.30 -0.29
CA PRO A 295 -4.79 14.77 -0.26
C PRO A 295 -4.99 13.54 0.64
N PHE A 296 -4.11 12.53 0.59
CA PHE A 296 -4.28 11.31 1.40
C PHE A 296 -4.32 11.60 2.92
N PRO A 297 -3.30 12.22 3.53
CA PRO A 297 -3.32 12.54 4.95
C PRO A 297 -4.39 13.59 5.28
N TYR A 298 -4.71 14.51 4.37
CA TYR A 298 -5.78 15.49 4.58
C TYR A 298 -7.16 14.83 4.73
N VAL A 299 -7.55 13.95 3.80
CA VAL A 299 -8.85 13.26 3.85
C VAL A 299 -8.92 12.37 5.10
N HIS A 300 -7.82 11.71 5.46
CA HIS A 300 -7.76 10.91 6.69
C HIS A 300 -7.91 11.78 7.94
N TYR A 301 -7.19 12.90 8.05
CA TYR A 301 -7.31 13.84 9.17
C TYR A 301 -8.73 14.42 9.31
N ALA A 302 -9.35 14.81 8.19
CA ALA A 302 -10.73 15.26 8.17
C ALA A 302 -11.69 14.17 8.69
N SER A 303 -11.47 12.91 8.29
CA SER A 303 -12.23 11.77 8.82
C SER A 303 -12.00 11.55 10.33
N LEU A 304 -10.81 11.84 10.87
CA LEU A 304 -10.52 11.71 12.29
C LEU A 304 -11.18 12.82 13.11
N SER A 305 -10.99 14.08 12.71
CA SER A 305 -11.51 15.26 13.43
C SER A 305 -13.03 15.21 13.60
N GLU A 306 -13.74 14.74 12.57
CA GLU A 306 -15.19 14.62 12.63
C GLU A 306 -15.65 13.49 13.55
N LYS A 307 -14.98 12.33 13.48
CA LYS A 307 -15.25 11.20 14.37
C LYS A 307 -15.03 11.60 15.85
N GLU A 308 -14.05 12.46 16.13
CA GLU A 308 -13.80 12.99 17.48
C GLU A 308 -14.95 13.90 17.97
N ASN A 309 -15.51 14.73 17.10
CA ASN A 309 -16.50 15.77 17.45
C ASN A 309 -17.95 15.28 17.53
N LEU A 310 -18.23 14.02 17.18
CA LEU A 310 -19.56 13.39 17.26
C LEU A 310 -20.68 14.21 16.56
N GLN A 311 -20.36 14.91 15.47
CA GLN A 311 -21.34 15.75 14.76
C GLN A 311 -22.51 14.93 14.19
N THR A 312 -23.67 15.57 14.08
CA THR A 312 -24.92 14.97 13.59
C THR A 312 -24.87 14.50 12.13
N ASN A 313 -23.97 15.05 11.30
CA ASN A 313 -23.81 14.70 9.88
C ASN A 313 -22.63 13.76 9.58
N ALA A 314 -21.98 13.22 10.62
CA ALA A 314 -20.66 12.61 10.46
C ALA A 314 -20.67 11.33 9.58
N GLY A 315 -21.81 10.64 9.41
CA GLY A 315 -21.92 9.47 8.51
C GLY A 315 -21.85 9.83 7.02
N GLU A 316 -22.43 10.96 6.62
CA GLU A 316 -22.35 11.46 5.24
C GLU A 316 -20.93 11.90 4.90
N LEU A 317 -20.25 12.60 5.82
CA LEU A 317 -18.85 12.96 5.62
C LEU A 317 -17.95 11.72 5.55
N LYS A 318 -18.17 10.71 6.40
CA LYS A 318 -17.41 9.45 6.33
C LYS A 318 -17.55 8.78 4.97
N ARG A 319 -18.77 8.70 4.43
CA ARG A 319 -19.02 8.18 3.06
C ARG A 319 -18.26 8.98 2.00
N ARG A 320 -18.23 10.30 2.11
CA ARG A 320 -17.44 11.18 1.22
C ARG A 320 -15.94 10.94 1.35
N CYS A 321 -15.42 10.79 2.57
CA CYS A 321 -14.01 10.48 2.81
C CYS A 321 -13.63 9.11 2.26
N GLU A 322 -14.47 8.08 2.40
CA GLU A 322 -14.20 6.75 1.81
C GLU A 322 -14.24 6.81 0.28
N THR A 323 -15.17 7.58 -0.29
CA THR A 323 -15.22 7.83 -1.75
C THR A 323 -13.98 8.57 -2.23
N ALA A 324 -13.53 9.59 -1.48
CA ALA A 324 -12.34 10.35 -1.80
C ALA A 324 -11.07 9.48 -1.72
N HIS A 325 -10.94 8.61 -0.72
CA HIS A 325 -9.85 7.64 -0.66
C HIS A 325 -9.88 6.68 -1.87
N ALA A 326 -11.05 6.14 -2.22
CA ALA A 326 -11.20 5.28 -3.39
C ALA A 326 -10.77 5.99 -4.68
N ALA A 327 -11.18 7.26 -4.86
CA ALA A 327 -10.79 8.09 -6.00
C ALA A 327 -9.28 8.40 -6.00
N LEU A 328 -8.72 8.80 -4.86
CA LEU A 328 -7.28 9.06 -4.71
C LEU A 328 -6.45 7.81 -4.99
N GLY A 329 -6.90 6.63 -4.52
CA GLY A 329 -6.28 5.35 -4.80
C GLY A 329 -6.29 5.01 -6.29
N LEU A 330 -7.41 5.27 -6.98
CA LEU A 330 -7.49 5.11 -8.43
C LEU A 330 -6.52 6.06 -9.15
N VAL A 331 -6.56 7.36 -8.81
CA VAL A 331 -5.73 8.38 -9.46
C VAL A 331 -4.24 8.11 -9.25
N SER A 332 -3.79 7.83 -8.02
CA SER A 332 -2.37 7.65 -7.73
C SER A 332 -1.79 6.40 -8.40
N LYS A 333 -2.51 5.27 -8.35
CA LYS A 333 -2.10 4.00 -8.97
C LYS A 333 -2.09 4.09 -10.49
N SER A 334 -3.14 4.69 -11.07
CA SER A 334 -3.21 4.91 -12.52
C SER A 334 -2.08 5.83 -12.98
N ALA A 335 -1.86 6.95 -12.29
CA ALA A 335 -0.79 7.89 -12.62
C ALA A 335 0.58 7.21 -12.61
N LEU A 336 0.93 6.47 -11.54
CA LEU A 336 2.20 5.76 -11.47
C LEU A 336 2.33 4.72 -12.58
N ALA A 337 1.30 3.90 -12.80
CA ALA A 337 1.32 2.84 -13.79
C ALA A 337 1.60 3.38 -15.21
N TRP A 338 0.88 4.42 -15.62
CA TRP A 338 1.03 5.00 -16.95
C TRP A 338 2.32 5.81 -17.10
N MET A 339 2.79 6.50 -16.05
CA MET A 339 4.09 7.18 -16.09
C MET A 339 5.25 6.18 -16.26
N VAL A 340 5.19 5.01 -15.59
CA VAL A 340 6.18 3.94 -15.77
C VAL A 340 6.12 3.37 -17.19
N TYR A 341 4.92 3.08 -17.70
CA TYR A 341 4.72 2.61 -19.08
C TYR A 341 5.36 3.54 -20.11
N TRP A 342 5.00 4.83 -20.07
CA TRP A 342 5.52 5.81 -21.02
C TRP A 342 7.02 6.05 -20.86
N GLY A 343 7.52 6.02 -19.62
CA GLY A 343 8.95 6.12 -19.33
C GLY A 343 9.76 4.99 -19.95
N LEU A 344 9.35 3.73 -19.73
CA LEU A 344 10.02 2.55 -20.29
C LEU A 344 9.99 2.55 -21.82
N ARG A 345 8.85 2.90 -22.41
CA ARG A 345 8.70 2.97 -23.87
C ARG A 345 9.60 4.02 -24.50
N ARG A 346 9.65 5.22 -23.91
CA ARG A 346 10.54 6.31 -24.37
C ARG A 346 12.01 5.87 -24.39
N MET A 347 12.45 5.18 -23.34
CA MET A 347 13.83 4.67 -23.25
C MET A 347 14.14 3.63 -24.34
N GLN A 348 13.21 2.73 -24.63
CA GLN A 348 13.39 1.75 -25.71
C GLN A 348 13.49 2.44 -27.08
N ASP A 349 12.63 3.43 -27.35
CA ASP A 349 12.65 4.19 -28.60
C ASP A 349 13.97 4.96 -28.78
N ASP A 350 14.50 5.56 -27.71
CA ASP A 350 15.78 6.28 -27.74
C ASP A 350 16.97 5.34 -28.04
N VAL A 351 16.97 4.12 -27.48
CA VAL A 351 17.99 3.09 -27.77
C VAL A 351 17.94 2.64 -29.23
N ALA A 352 16.73 2.46 -29.79
CA ALA A 352 16.58 2.08 -31.20
C ALA A 352 17.18 3.14 -32.14
N VAL A 353 16.92 4.43 -31.86
CA VAL A 353 17.48 5.55 -32.65
C VAL A 353 19.00 5.62 -32.58
N ILE A 354 19.60 5.28 -31.45
CA ILE A 354 21.06 5.24 -31.30
C ILE A 354 21.66 4.10 -32.12
N ASN A 355 21.04 2.93 -32.13
CA ASN A 355 21.55 1.76 -32.86
C ASN A 355 21.43 1.87 -34.39
N ASP A 356 20.52 2.72 -34.89
CA ASP A 356 20.33 2.99 -36.32
C ASP A 356 21.28 4.09 -36.88
N ARG A 357 22.10 4.72 -36.03
CA ARG A 357 23.11 5.73 -36.39
C ARG A 357 24.51 5.15 -36.33
#